data_AF-A0A8X8A8A0-F1
#
_entry.id   AF-A0A8X8A8A0-F1
#
_cell.length_a   1.000
_cell.length_b   1.000
_cell.length_c   1.000
_cell.angle_alpha   90.00
_cell.angle_beta   90.00
_cell.angle_gamma   90.00
#
_symmetry.space_group_name_H-M   'P 1'
#
loop_
_entity.id
_entity.type
_entity.pdbx_description
1 polymer ?
#
loop_
_entity_poly.entity_id
_entity_poly.type
_entity_poly.pdbx_seq_one_letter_code
_entity_poly.pdbx_strand_id
1 'polypeptide(L)'
;MSHEVDLTRQIQKPVTFNFEGPYDLVKFIKTIGENGMSATIRLGPFIQAEWNHGFRVFGDPPSQRSAEDTAFSVARWFSKNGSLVNYYMARFFEKPGTNDCAAFLANNNTKDPETVTFRGKKYYLPAKSISILPDCKTVVYNTMTVVSQHNSRNFVKSRKTDGKLEWKMFSETIPSNLLVDSRIPRELYNLTKDKTDYAWFTTTINVDRNDLSARKDINPVLRVASLGHAMVAFINGEFIGSAHGSQIEKSFVLQHSVKLKPGINFVTLLGSLVGLPDSGAYMEHRYAGPRGVSILGLNTGTLDLSSNGWGHQVALSGETAKVFTKEGGRKVTWTKVNKDGPPVTWYKPRLLLPAKRLMRFLLEFEQHCLGKTSCDIPMDKGLFNGKKDNCPNLTKNLAVQVKCSSKGPKRSANQA
;
A
#
# COMPACT_ATOMS: atom_id res chain seq x y z
N MET A 1 17.89 30.76 27.48
CA MET A 1 17.68 29.49 28.20
C MET A 1 17.87 28.36 27.19
N SER A 2 18.97 27.64 27.33
CA SER A 2 19.29 26.44 26.57
C SER A 2 18.35 25.32 27.00
N HIS A 3 17.57 24.79 26.07
CA HIS A 3 16.84 23.54 26.30
C HIS A 3 17.75 22.37 25.90
N GLU A 4 18.48 21.83 26.87
CA GLU A 4 19.01 20.48 26.78
C GLU A 4 17.83 19.50 26.69
N VAL A 5 17.73 18.79 25.57
CA VAL A 5 16.83 17.64 25.44
C VAL A 5 17.51 16.48 26.17
N ASP A 6 17.08 16.24 27.40
CA ASP A 6 17.49 15.06 28.16
C ASP A 6 16.93 13.79 27.49
N LEU A 7 17.79 13.11 26.73
CA LEU A 7 17.50 11.86 26.01
C LEU A 7 17.41 10.63 26.93
N THR A 8 17.61 10.76 28.24
CA THR A 8 17.67 9.60 29.15
C THR A 8 16.32 9.14 29.72
N ARG A 9 15.21 9.79 29.35
CA ARG A 9 13.86 9.47 29.87
C ARG A 9 12.86 8.92 28.86
N GLN A 10 13.32 8.18 27.85
CA GLN A 10 12.44 7.18 27.22
C GLN A 10 12.75 5.81 27.81
N ILE A 11 11.86 5.34 28.68
CA ILE A 11 11.80 3.93 29.07
C ILE A 11 11.60 3.15 27.76
N GLN A 12 12.70 2.68 27.18
CA GLN A 12 12.74 1.91 25.95
C GLN A 12 11.98 0.62 26.24
N LYS A 13 10.70 0.57 25.86
CA LYS A 13 9.98 -0.71 25.81
C LYS A 13 10.85 -1.67 24.99
N PRO A 14 11.02 -2.92 25.43
CA PRO A 14 11.84 -3.88 24.70
C PRO A 14 11.34 -3.96 23.25
N VAL A 15 12.23 -3.59 22.31
CA VAL A 15 11.92 -3.66 20.89
C VAL A 15 11.87 -5.14 20.53
N THR A 16 10.67 -5.62 20.21
CA THR A 16 10.48 -7.00 19.74
C THR A 16 10.68 -7.00 18.23
N PHE A 17 11.72 -7.67 17.75
CA PHE A 17 11.98 -7.81 16.32
C PHE A 17 11.16 -8.95 15.73
N ASN A 18 10.59 -8.74 14.55
CA ASN A 18 9.89 -9.78 13.79
C ASN A 18 10.68 -10.14 12.54
N PHE A 19 11.21 -11.37 12.49
CA PHE A 19 11.90 -11.94 11.33
C PHE A 19 11.16 -13.15 10.77
N GLU A 20 9.84 -13.21 10.93
CA GLU A 20 9.02 -14.32 10.45
C GLU A 20 8.37 -14.05 9.08
N GLY A 21 8.08 -15.12 8.35
CA GLY A 21 7.30 -15.06 7.11
C GLY A 21 7.99 -14.22 6.03
N PRO A 22 7.33 -13.19 5.46
CA PRO A 22 7.94 -12.33 4.45
C PRO A 22 9.02 -11.38 5.00
N TYR A 23 9.15 -11.26 6.33
CA TYR A 23 10.15 -10.41 7.00
C TYR A 23 11.43 -11.18 7.38
N ASP A 24 11.55 -12.46 7.00
CA ASP A 24 12.73 -13.28 7.25
C ASP A 24 13.90 -12.87 6.33
N LEU A 25 14.62 -11.84 6.77
CA LEU A 25 15.77 -11.28 6.06
C LEU A 25 16.89 -12.32 5.88
N VAL A 26 17.11 -13.17 6.88
CA VAL A 26 18.17 -14.19 6.85
C VAL A 26 17.88 -15.22 5.77
N LYS A 27 16.64 -15.73 5.71
CA LYS A 27 16.22 -16.64 4.65
C LYS A 27 16.33 -15.98 3.28
N PHE A 28 15.93 -14.71 3.15
CA PHE A 28 16.07 -13.98 1.88
C PHE A 28 17.53 -13.86 1.43
N ILE A 29 18.46 -13.51 2.33
CA ILE A 29 19.90 -13.43 2.03
C ILE A 29 20.49 -14.79 1.68
N LYS A 30 20.11 -15.86 2.40
CA LYS A 30 20.53 -17.23 2.06
C LYS A 30 20.04 -17.62 0.67
N THR A 31 18.79 -17.32 0.35
CA THR A 31 18.23 -17.58 -0.98
C THR A 31 19.01 -16.84 -2.08
N ILE A 32 19.44 -15.60 -1.82
CA ILE A 32 20.31 -14.84 -2.75
C ILE A 32 21.63 -15.59 -2.99
N GLY A 33 22.28 -16.06 -1.93
CA GLY A 33 23.52 -16.84 -2.02
C GLY A 33 23.35 -18.20 -2.72
N GLU A 34 22.26 -18.93 -2.44
CA GLU A 34 21.90 -20.19 -3.10
C GLU A 34 21.70 -20.02 -4.62
N ASN A 35 21.33 -18.82 -5.07
CA ASN A 35 21.21 -18.47 -6.48
C ASN A 35 22.49 -17.85 -7.08
N GLY A 36 23.62 -17.91 -6.36
CA GLY A 36 24.91 -17.41 -6.83
C GLY A 36 24.97 -15.89 -7.00
N MET A 37 24.10 -15.14 -6.29
CA MET A 37 24.02 -13.68 -6.39
C MET A 37 24.64 -13.01 -5.16
N SER A 38 25.10 -11.76 -5.34
CA SER A 38 25.52 -10.88 -4.25
C SER A 38 24.37 -9.98 -3.77
N ALA A 39 24.42 -9.54 -2.51
CA ALA A 39 23.42 -8.63 -1.91
C ALA A 39 24.03 -7.28 -1.52
N THR A 40 23.43 -6.18 -1.98
CA THR A 40 23.67 -4.84 -1.42
C THR A 40 22.60 -4.55 -0.37
N ILE A 41 22.99 -4.48 0.90
CA ILE A 41 22.07 -4.26 2.02
C ILE A 41 22.09 -2.77 2.40
N ARG A 42 20.96 -2.08 2.21
CA ARG A 42 20.76 -0.71 2.71
C ARG A 42 20.16 -0.79 4.10
N LEU A 43 20.99 -0.77 5.14
CA LEU A 43 20.58 -1.01 6.53
C LEU A 43 19.67 0.09 7.11
N GLY A 44 19.68 1.31 6.56
CA GLY A 44 18.92 2.43 7.12
C GLY A 44 19.67 3.12 8.28
N PRO A 45 18.96 3.64 9.32
CA PRO A 45 17.59 3.29 9.71
C PRO A 45 16.50 3.97 8.88
N PHE A 46 16.81 5.10 8.25
CA PHE A 46 15.94 5.76 7.28
C PHE A 46 16.26 5.27 5.86
N ILE A 47 15.26 4.73 5.16
CA ILE A 47 15.41 4.18 3.81
C ILE A 47 14.49 4.83 2.77
N GLN A 48 13.62 5.76 3.19
CA GLN A 48 12.52 6.33 2.40
C GLN A 48 11.64 5.21 1.79
N ALA A 49 12.00 4.76 0.58
CA ALA A 49 11.46 3.59 -0.10
C ALA A 49 9.95 3.63 -0.42
N GLU A 50 9.34 4.83 -0.34
CA GLU A 50 7.90 5.03 -0.50
C GLU A 50 7.09 4.13 0.46
N TRP A 51 7.69 3.82 1.62
CA TRP A 51 7.19 2.85 2.57
C TRP A 51 6.20 3.52 3.52
N ASN A 52 5.04 2.88 3.69
CA ASN A 52 3.90 3.37 4.48
C ASN A 52 3.19 4.61 3.89
N HIS A 53 3.84 5.61 3.27
CA HIS A 53 3.18 6.82 2.70
C HIS A 53 2.87 6.82 1.19
N GLY A 54 3.20 5.76 0.45
CA GLY A 54 3.13 5.74 -1.01
C GLY A 54 1.72 5.63 -1.60
N PHE A 55 0.75 6.44 -1.15
CA PHE A 55 -0.61 6.37 -1.67
C PHE A 55 -0.79 7.21 -2.95
N ARG A 56 -1.54 6.65 -3.89
CA ARG A 56 -1.98 7.36 -5.10
C ARG A 56 -3.48 7.59 -4.99
N VAL A 57 -3.94 8.74 -5.46
CA VAL A 57 -5.38 8.96 -5.58
C VAL A 57 -5.89 8.04 -6.70
N PHE A 58 -7.05 7.42 -6.49
CA PHE A 58 -7.64 6.56 -7.49
C PHE A 58 -7.85 7.34 -8.80
N GLY A 59 -7.28 6.87 -9.90
CA GLY A 59 -7.33 7.52 -11.21
C GLY A 59 -6.03 8.22 -11.63
N ASP A 60 -5.05 8.39 -10.72
CA ASP A 60 -3.74 8.95 -11.09
C ASP A 60 -3.04 8.08 -12.14
N PRO A 61 -2.49 8.66 -13.23
CA PRO A 61 -1.81 7.88 -14.25
C PRO A 61 -0.54 7.21 -13.65
N PRO A 62 -0.29 5.93 -13.96
CA PRO A 62 0.94 5.28 -13.55
C PRO A 62 2.12 5.97 -14.25
N SER A 63 3.13 6.34 -13.47
CA SER A 63 4.37 6.89 -14.02
C SER A 63 5.14 5.75 -14.69
N GLN A 64 5.41 5.87 -15.98
CA GLN A 64 6.14 4.86 -16.75
C GLN A 64 7.44 5.47 -17.28
N ARG A 65 8.47 4.61 -17.35
CA ARG A 65 9.75 4.92 -17.99
C ARG A 65 10.01 3.85 -19.04
N SER A 66 10.38 4.27 -20.25
CA SER A 66 10.61 3.33 -21.34
C SER A 66 11.86 2.47 -21.09
N ALA A 67 11.89 1.27 -21.68
CA ALA A 67 13.01 0.36 -21.55
C ALA A 67 14.27 0.93 -22.22
N GLU A 68 14.09 1.63 -23.34
CA GLU A 68 15.15 2.25 -24.14
C GLU A 68 15.84 3.39 -23.38
N ASP A 69 15.06 4.29 -22.77
CA ASP A 69 15.61 5.39 -21.95
C ASP A 69 16.35 4.87 -20.71
N THR A 70 15.82 3.80 -20.12
CA THR A 70 16.44 3.10 -19.00
C THR A 70 17.77 2.48 -19.43
N ALA A 71 17.79 1.75 -20.55
CA ALA A 71 18.99 1.14 -21.12
C ALA A 71 20.05 2.19 -21.52
N PHE A 72 19.62 3.29 -22.14
CA PHE A 72 20.48 4.43 -22.49
C PHE A 72 21.16 5.01 -21.25
N SER A 73 20.41 5.25 -20.17
CA SER A 73 20.95 5.83 -18.94
C SER A 73 21.99 4.92 -18.29
N VAL A 74 21.75 3.61 -18.28
CA VAL A 74 22.68 2.63 -17.72
C VAL A 74 23.94 2.48 -18.58
N ALA A 75 23.78 2.36 -19.89
CA ALA A 75 24.93 2.30 -20.79
C ALA A 75 25.79 3.58 -20.70
N ARG A 76 25.17 4.75 -20.54
CA ARG A 76 25.87 6.02 -20.36
C ARG A 76 26.68 6.06 -19.07
N TRP A 77 26.16 5.51 -17.97
CA TRP A 77 26.89 5.42 -16.71
C TRP A 77 28.18 4.59 -16.85
N PHE A 78 28.07 3.38 -17.42
CA PHE A 78 29.24 2.53 -17.66
C PHE A 78 30.24 3.16 -18.65
N SER A 79 29.76 3.88 -19.68
CA SER A 79 30.66 4.59 -20.62
C SER A 79 31.48 5.71 -19.98
N LYS A 80 31.13 6.12 -18.75
CA LYS A 80 31.77 7.20 -17.99
C LYS A 80 32.46 6.67 -16.72
N ASN A 81 33.00 5.46 -16.78
CA ASN A 81 33.70 4.77 -15.69
C ASN A 81 32.81 4.43 -14.48
N GLY A 82 31.48 4.43 -14.63
CA GLY A 82 30.59 3.87 -13.63
C GLY A 82 30.82 2.36 -13.48
N SER A 83 30.89 1.85 -12.25
CA SER A 83 31.21 0.45 -11.97
C SER A 83 30.04 -0.35 -11.41
N LEU A 84 28.98 0.33 -10.94
CA LEU A 84 27.80 -0.30 -10.37
C LEU A 84 26.54 0.49 -10.72
N VAL A 85 25.51 -0.21 -11.18
CA VAL A 85 24.13 0.29 -11.27
C VAL A 85 23.23 -0.69 -10.56
N ASN A 86 22.34 -0.19 -9.71
CA ASN A 86 21.26 -0.96 -9.11
C ASN A 86 19.94 -0.35 -9.59
N TYR A 87 19.12 -1.10 -10.31
CA TYR A 87 17.77 -0.62 -10.60
C TYR A 87 16.97 -0.72 -9.32
N TYR A 88 16.30 0.36 -8.96
CA TYR A 88 15.28 0.34 -7.94
C TYR A 88 13.94 0.13 -8.65
N MET A 89 13.44 -1.12 -8.86
CA MET A 89 13.92 -2.44 -8.39
C MET A 89 14.28 -3.44 -9.53
N ALA A 90 15.52 -3.97 -9.54
CA ALA A 90 16.03 -5.31 -9.98
C ALA A 90 17.53 -5.29 -10.39
N ARG A 91 18.20 -6.45 -10.42
CA ARG A 91 19.67 -6.67 -10.23
C ARG A 91 20.42 -7.29 -11.42
N PHE A 92 21.77 -7.15 -11.48
CA PHE A 92 22.74 -8.16 -12.00
C PHE A 92 24.20 -7.89 -11.52
N PHE A 93 25.17 -8.83 -11.71
CA PHE A 93 26.57 -8.72 -12.25
C PHE A 93 27.55 -9.84 -11.81
N GLU A 94 28.46 -10.32 -12.69
CA GLU A 94 29.96 -10.19 -12.59
C GLU A 94 30.75 -10.87 -13.76
N LYS A 95 31.96 -10.37 -14.09
CA LYS A 95 33.22 -11.16 -14.12
C LYS A 95 34.48 -10.26 -14.15
N PRO A 96 35.46 -10.45 -13.24
CA PRO A 96 36.80 -9.83 -13.32
C PRO A 96 37.82 -10.72 -14.05
N GLY A 97 38.83 -10.10 -14.67
CA GLY A 97 40.09 -10.77 -15.05
C GLY A 97 40.33 -11.03 -16.55
N THR A 98 39.78 -10.21 -17.46
CA THR A 98 40.08 -10.37 -18.90
C THR A 98 40.74 -9.14 -19.51
N ASN A 99 41.53 -9.38 -20.56
CA ASN A 99 42.28 -8.39 -21.33
C ASN A 99 41.43 -7.89 -22.54
N ASP A 100 40.11 -7.80 -22.34
CA ASP A 100 39.13 -7.60 -23.41
C ASP A 100 38.84 -6.10 -23.63
N CYS A 101 38.76 -5.69 -24.90
CA CYS A 101 38.43 -4.33 -25.30
C CYS A 101 36.92 -4.17 -25.42
N ALA A 102 36.30 -3.34 -24.58
CA ALA A 102 34.90 -2.93 -24.74
C ALA A 102 34.79 -1.46 -25.17
N ALA A 103 33.86 -1.16 -26.08
CA ALA A 103 33.55 0.21 -26.53
C ALA A 103 32.05 0.51 -26.46
N PHE A 104 31.73 1.76 -26.17
CA PHE A 104 30.37 2.28 -26.13
C PHE A 104 30.28 3.46 -27.10
N LEU A 105 29.49 3.33 -28.15
CA LEU A 105 29.28 4.38 -29.15
C LEU A 105 27.96 5.08 -28.85
N ALA A 106 28.00 6.35 -28.47
CA ALA A 106 26.85 7.09 -27.99
C ALA A 106 26.42 8.18 -28.97
N ASN A 107 25.14 8.21 -29.32
CA ASN A 107 24.48 9.35 -29.92
C ASN A 107 23.59 10.02 -28.85
N ASN A 108 23.97 11.23 -28.43
CA ASN A 108 23.22 12.00 -27.44
C ASN A 108 22.18 12.94 -28.05
N ASN A 109 22.12 13.08 -29.39
CA ASN A 109 21.10 13.86 -30.06
C ASN A 109 19.75 13.18 -29.84
N THR A 110 18.79 13.90 -29.26
CA THR A 110 17.47 13.37 -28.91
C THR A 110 16.52 13.24 -30.09
N LYS A 111 16.89 13.77 -31.26
CA LYS A 111 16.04 13.85 -32.45
C LYS A 111 16.62 13.07 -33.63
N ASP A 112 17.90 13.28 -33.92
CA ASP A 112 18.47 12.82 -35.19
C ASP A 112 19.41 11.63 -35.00
N PRO A 113 19.35 10.62 -35.89
CA PRO A 113 20.33 9.56 -35.96
C PRO A 113 21.65 10.06 -36.54
N GLU A 114 22.75 9.37 -36.22
CA GLU A 114 24.08 9.72 -36.71
C GLU A 114 24.84 8.46 -37.12
N THR A 115 25.72 8.58 -38.13
CA THR A 115 26.67 7.52 -38.48
C THR A 115 28.07 7.96 -38.10
N VAL A 116 28.66 7.27 -37.13
CA VAL A 116 30.00 7.58 -36.63
C VAL A 116 31.03 6.61 -37.20
N THR A 117 32.25 7.08 -37.43
CA THR A 117 33.37 6.20 -37.81
C THR A 117 34.21 5.89 -36.58
N PHE A 118 34.32 4.63 -36.22
CA PHE A 118 35.13 4.15 -35.10
C PHE A 118 36.08 3.05 -35.58
N ARG A 119 37.39 3.25 -35.37
CA ARG A 119 38.45 2.33 -35.85
C ARG A 119 38.33 1.97 -37.35
N GLY A 120 38.04 2.98 -38.18
CA GLY A 120 37.92 2.83 -39.64
C GLY A 120 36.62 2.18 -40.13
N LYS A 121 35.70 1.78 -39.25
CA LYS A 121 34.40 1.21 -39.60
C LYS A 121 33.28 2.19 -39.25
N LYS A 122 32.26 2.27 -40.12
CA LYS A 122 31.06 3.10 -39.90
C LYS A 122 30.04 2.34 -39.04
N TYR A 123 29.45 3.03 -38.06
CA TYR A 123 28.41 2.51 -37.18
C TYR A 123 27.24 3.48 -37.18
N TYR A 124 26.05 2.97 -37.51
CA TYR A 124 24.81 3.71 -37.41
C TYR A 124 24.31 3.73 -35.96
N LEU A 125 23.95 4.92 -35.46
CA LEU A 125 23.45 5.16 -34.12
C LEU A 125 22.11 5.88 -34.19
N PRO A 126 21.00 5.23 -33.80
CA PRO A 126 19.71 5.89 -33.61
C PRO A 126 19.81 7.10 -32.66
N ALA A 127 18.85 8.02 -32.75
CA ALA A 127 18.74 9.14 -31.81
C ALA A 127 18.65 8.63 -30.37
N LYS A 128 19.35 9.30 -29.44
CA LYS A 128 19.40 8.99 -28.00
C LYS A 128 19.69 7.51 -27.73
N SER A 129 20.76 6.98 -28.32
CA SER A 129 21.11 5.57 -28.19
C SER A 129 22.59 5.34 -27.89
N ILE A 130 22.89 4.17 -27.32
CA ILE A 130 24.26 3.67 -27.15
C ILE A 130 24.35 2.27 -27.74
N SER A 131 25.32 2.06 -28.63
CA SER A 131 25.72 0.73 -29.11
C SER A 131 26.86 0.18 -28.25
N ILE A 132 26.73 -1.07 -27.82
CA ILE A 132 27.72 -1.78 -26.98
C ILE A 132 28.51 -2.76 -27.86
N LEU A 133 29.84 -2.63 -27.82
CA LEU A 133 30.79 -3.46 -28.55
C LEU A 133 31.77 -4.12 -27.55
N PRO A 134 31.48 -5.33 -27.05
CA PRO A 134 32.31 -6.00 -26.04
C PRO A 134 33.71 -6.39 -26.53
N ASP A 135 33.95 -6.34 -27.84
CA ASP A 135 35.21 -6.64 -28.53
C ASP A 135 35.78 -5.42 -29.29
N CYS A 136 35.18 -4.22 -29.10
CA CYS A 136 35.46 -2.99 -29.85
C CYS A 136 35.27 -3.08 -31.38
N LYS A 137 34.56 -4.09 -31.89
CA LYS A 137 34.38 -4.34 -33.33
C LYS A 137 32.93 -4.66 -33.73
N THR A 138 32.20 -5.39 -32.89
CA THR A 138 30.90 -5.96 -33.20
C THR A 138 29.85 -5.38 -32.26
N VAL A 139 28.81 -4.75 -32.82
CA VAL A 139 27.68 -4.28 -32.01
C VAL A 139 26.83 -5.49 -31.63
N VAL A 140 26.79 -5.82 -30.34
CA VAL A 140 25.95 -6.92 -29.82
C VAL A 140 24.58 -6.43 -29.35
N TYR A 141 24.49 -5.15 -29.00
CA TYR A 141 23.28 -4.52 -28.51
C TYR A 141 23.30 -3.00 -28.74
N ASN A 142 22.14 -2.42 -29.05
CA ASN A 142 21.90 -0.98 -29.03
C ASN A 142 20.69 -0.70 -28.13
N THR A 143 20.77 0.35 -27.31
CA THR A 143 19.73 0.66 -26.30
C THR A 143 18.37 1.02 -26.89
N MET A 144 18.29 1.38 -28.18
CA MET A 144 17.03 1.65 -28.89
C MET A 144 16.47 0.39 -29.58
N THR A 145 17.23 -0.70 -29.65
CA THR A 145 16.80 -1.95 -30.29
C THR A 145 16.21 -2.90 -29.26
N VAL A 146 14.88 -2.88 -29.12
CA VAL A 146 14.14 -3.81 -28.25
C VAL A 146 13.82 -5.07 -29.03
N VAL A 147 14.50 -6.18 -28.68
CA VAL A 147 14.29 -7.51 -29.32
C VAL A 147 13.27 -8.38 -28.56
N SER A 148 12.82 -7.93 -27.39
CA SER A 148 11.80 -8.62 -26.61
C SER A 148 10.38 -8.29 -27.09
N GLN A 149 9.49 -9.27 -27.11
CA GLN A 149 8.08 -9.03 -27.41
C GLN A 149 7.42 -8.13 -26.34
N HIS A 150 6.67 -7.12 -26.78
CA HIS A 150 5.86 -6.30 -25.88
C HIS A 150 4.65 -7.10 -25.38
N ASN A 151 4.36 -6.98 -24.09
CA ASN A 151 3.14 -7.53 -23.49
C ASN A 151 2.28 -6.40 -22.89
N SER A 152 0.98 -6.63 -22.80
CA SER A 152 0.04 -5.74 -22.13
C SER A 152 -0.70 -6.50 -21.03
N ARG A 153 -0.98 -5.81 -19.92
CA ARG A 153 -1.79 -6.37 -18.85
C ARG A 153 -3.26 -6.25 -19.23
N ASN A 154 -3.97 -7.38 -19.23
CA ASN A 154 -5.41 -7.43 -19.45
C ASN A 154 -6.10 -7.95 -18.18
N PHE A 155 -7.20 -7.30 -17.81
CA PHE A 155 -8.04 -7.74 -16.69
C PHE A 155 -9.31 -8.36 -17.25
N VAL A 156 -9.52 -9.64 -16.95
CA VAL A 156 -10.74 -10.36 -17.37
C VAL A 156 -11.50 -10.73 -16.11
N LYS A 157 -12.79 -10.37 -16.06
CA LYS A 157 -13.67 -10.79 -14.97
C LYS A 157 -13.73 -12.32 -14.93
N SER A 158 -13.62 -12.88 -13.72
CA SER A 158 -13.67 -14.32 -13.55
C SER A 158 -15.10 -14.83 -13.72
N ARG A 159 -15.30 -15.75 -14.68
CA ARG A 159 -16.60 -16.43 -14.86
C ARG A 159 -17.07 -17.19 -13.61
N LYS A 160 -16.16 -17.54 -12.71
CA LYS A 160 -16.50 -18.19 -11.42
C LYS A 160 -17.10 -17.22 -10.40
N THR A 161 -16.87 -15.92 -10.57
CA THR A 161 -17.45 -14.85 -9.74
C THR A 161 -18.59 -14.12 -10.43
N ASP A 162 -18.91 -14.48 -11.69
CA ASP A 162 -20.00 -13.89 -12.49
C ASP A 162 -21.42 -14.26 -12.00
N GLY A 163 -21.54 -15.06 -10.93
CA GLY A 163 -22.78 -15.28 -10.19
C GLY A 163 -22.68 -14.69 -8.78
N LYS A 164 -23.12 -13.43 -8.63
CA LYS A 164 -23.28 -12.64 -7.39
C LYS A 164 -22.67 -13.27 -6.13
N LEU A 165 -21.48 -12.81 -5.75
CA LEU A 165 -20.92 -13.07 -4.42
C LEU A 165 -22.00 -12.78 -3.36
N GLU A 166 -22.24 -13.73 -2.46
CA GLU A 166 -23.13 -13.49 -1.34
C GLU A 166 -22.40 -12.60 -0.33
N TRP A 167 -22.82 -11.35 -0.26
CA TRP A 167 -22.26 -10.38 0.66
C TRP A 167 -23.04 -10.33 1.96
N LYS A 168 -22.30 -10.27 3.05
CA LYS A 168 -22.81 -9.86 4.35
C LYS A 168 -22.15 -8.56 4.78
N MET A 169 -22.85 -7.76 5.57
CA MET A 169 -22.35 -6.51 6.11
C MET A 169 -22.52 -6.40 7.63
N PHE A 170 -21.63 -5.62 8.21
CA PHE A 170 -21.66 -5.18 9.61
C PHE A 170 -21.29 -3.69 9.62
N SER A 171 -22.18 -2.84 10.12
CA SER A 171 -21.95 -1.40 10.18
C SER A 171 -21.30 -1.01 11.50
N GLU A 172 -20.32 -0.12 11.43
CA GLU A 172 -19.67 0.43 12.63
C GLU A 172 -20.64 1.25 13.46
N THR A 173 -20.42 1.27 14.77
CA THR A 173 -21.15 2.15 15.68
C THR A 173 -20.47 3.51 15.68
N ILE A 174 -21.21 4.57 15.37
CA ILE A 174 -20.71 5.94 15.39
C ILE A 174 -20.80 6.45 16.84
N PRO A 175 -19.68 6.81 17.50
CA PRO A 175 -19.71 7.34 18.86
C PRO A 175 -20.31 8.74 18.87
N SER A 176 -21.17 9.02 19.85
CA SER A 176 -21.85 10.31 19.99
C SER A 176 -21.27 11.19 21.09
N ASN A 177 -20.98 10.64 22.27
CA ASN A 177 -20.52 11.40 23.43
C ASN A 177 -19.37 10.70 24.15
N LEU A 178 -18.15 10.82 23.60
CA LEU A 178 -16.95 10.34 24.26
C LEU A 178 -16.57 11.29 25.41
N LEU A 179 -15.89 10.75 26.43
CA LEU A 179 -15.35 11.56 27.52
C LEU A 179 -14.35 12.59 26.96
N VAL A 180 -14.56 13.86 27.32
CA VAL A 180 -13.67 14.96 26.92
C VAL A 180 -12.32 14.78 27.61
N ASP A 181 -11.27 14.63 26.80
CA ASP A 181 -9.90 14.38 27.28
C ASP A 181 -8.90 15.44 26.80
N SER A 182 -9.38 16.46 26.07
CA SER A 182 -8.59 17.57 25.54
C SER A 182 -9.48 18.78 25.25
N ARG A 183 -8.92 19.99 25.35
CA ARG A 183 -9.62 21.23 24.99
C ARG A 183 -9.74 21.42 23.47
N ILE A 184 -8.73 20.95 22.73
CA ILE A 184 -8.63 21.01 21.26
C ILE A 184 -8.58 19.59 20.67
N PRO A 185 -8.93 19.38 19.39
CA PRO A 185 -8.75 18.08 18.76
C PRO A 185 -7.28 17.65 18.80
N ARG A 186 -7.03 16.39 19.13
CA ARG A 186 -5.67 15.82 19.15
C ARG A 186 -5.17 15.53 17.74
N GLU A 187 -3.87 15.65 17.55
CA GLU A 187 -3.21 15.29 16.30
C GLU A 187 -3.26 13.76 16.07
N LEU A 188 -3.52 13.33 14.83
CA LEU A 188 -3.78 11.93 14.47
C LEU A 188 -2.58 11.00 14.67
N TYR A 189 -1.37 11.36 14.23
CA TYR A 189 -0.18 10.49 14.35
C TYR A 189 0.10 10.12 15.81
N ASN A 190 0.07 11.10 16.70
CA ASN A 190 0.31 10.89 18.13
C ASN A 190 -0.87 10.16 18.79
N LEU A 191 -2.10 10.39 18.31
CA LEU A 191 -3.29 9.74 18.84
C LEU A 191 -3.33 8.24 18.49
N THR A 192 -3.08 7.88 17.22
CA THR A 192 -3.15 6.48 16.76
C THR A 192 -1.86 5.70 17.03
N LYS A 193 -0.71 6.37 17.07
CA LYS A 193 0.63 5.76 17.21
C LYS A 193 0.86 4.63 16.22
N ASP A 194 0.38 4.80 14.98
CA ASP A 194 0.48 3.83 13.89
C ASP A 194 -0.09 2.43 14.22
N LYS A 195 -1.03 2.35 15.17
CA LYS A 195 -1.73 1.09 15.50
C LYS A 195 -2.98 0.86 14.65
N THR A 196 -3.48 1.93 14.05
CA THR A 196 -4.68 2.00 13.21
C THR A 196 -4.58 3.30 12.41
N ASP A 197 -5.25 3.32 11.26
CA ASP A 197 -5.42 4.54 10.48
C ASP A 197 -6.48 5.47 11.07
N TYR A 198 -7.34 4.97 11.96
CA TYR A 198 -8.59 5.62 12.32
C TYR A 198 -8.62 6.17 13.76
N ALA A 199 -9.18 7.37 13.91
CA ALA A 199 -9.60 7.88 15.21
C ALA A 199 -10.88 8.71 15.10
N TRP A 200 -11.74 8.55 16.10
CA TRP A 200 -12.96 9.33 16.27
C TRP A 200 -12.67 10.58 17.11
N PHE A 201 -13.34 11.66 16.76
CA PHE A 201 -13.37 12.94 17.46
C PHE A 201 -14.82 13.29 17.73
N THR A 202 -15.19 13.54 18.98
CA THR A 202 -16.55 13.97 19.33
C THR A 202 -16.53 15.28 20.11
N THR A 203 -17.44 16.17 19.78
CA THR A 203 -17.77 17.34 20.60
C THR A 203 -19.27 17.60 20.57
N THR A 204 -19.77 18.41 21.49
CA THR A 204 -21.18 18.75 21.60
C THR A 204 -21.39 20.24 21.46
N ILE A 205 -22.47 20.63 20.79
CA ILE A 205 -22.90 22.02 20.71
C ILE A 205 -24.33 22.12 21.25
N ASN A 206 -24.58 23.11 22.09
CA ASN A 206 -25.94 23.47 22.47
C ASN A 206 -26.39 24.63 21.58
N VAL A 207 -27.52 24.47 20.90
CA VAL A 207 -28.03 25.44 19.92
C VAL A 207 -29.40 25.91 20.37
N ASP A 208 -29.57 27.21 20.57
CA ASP A 208 -30.87 27.77 20.90
C ASP A 208 -31.71 27.96 19.63
N ARG A 209 -33.04 27.99 19.79
CA ARG A 209 -33.94 28.22 18.64
C ARG A 209 -33.64 29.53 17.92
N ASN A 210 -33.16 30.55 18.65
CA ASN A 210 -32.81 31.86 18.11
C ASN A 210 -31.50 31.85 17.31
N ASP A 211 -30.63 30.85 17.51
CA ASP A 211 -29.41 30.68 16.71
C ASP A 211 -29.71 30.18 15.29
N LEU A 212 -30.85 29.52 15.10
CA LEU A 212 -31.25 28.92 13.83
C LEU A 212 -32.10 29.88 13.00
N SER A 213 -31.94 29.82 11.67
CA SER A 213 -32.75 30.63 10.76
C SER A 213 -34.23 30.28 10.87
N ALA A 214 -35.09 31.31 10.86
CA ALA A 214 -36.54 31.11 10.76
C ALA A 214 -36.95 30.50 9.40
N ARG A 215 -36.12 30.67 8.36
CA ARG A 215 -36.38 30.02 7.07
C ARG A 215 -35.81 28.61 7.05
N LYS A 216 -36.67 27.65 6.72
CA LYS A 216 -36.32 26.21 6.72
C LYS A 216 -35.38 25.79 5.59
N ASP A 217 -35.18 26.63 4.59
CA ASP A 217 -34.28 26.38 3.46
C ASP A 217 -32.83 26.79 3.76
N ILE A 218 -32.60 27.61 4.79
CA ILE A 218 -31.26 28.02 5.23
C ILE A 218 -30.81 27.06 6.34
N ASN A 219 -29.76 26.31 6.04
CA ASN A 219 -29.13 25.41 6.99
C ASN A 219 -27.70 25.91 7.30
N PRO A 220 -27.26 25.83 8.57
CA PRO A 220 -25.87 26.07 8.94
C PRO A 220 -24.92 25.16 8.17
N VAL A 221 -23.63 25.52 8.17
CA VAL A 221 -22.59 24.76 7.47
C VAL A 221 -21.53 24.34 8.47
N LEU A 222 -21.26 23.04 8.54
CA LEU A 222 -20.08 22.52 9.23
C LEU A 222 -18.87 22.71 8.33
N ARG A 223 -17.85 23.40 8.84
CA ARG A 223 -16.55 23.56 8.18
C ARG A 223 -15.46 22.97 9.06
N VAL A 224 -14.70 22.03 8.50
CA VAL A 224 -13.55 21.40 9.16
C VAL A 224 -12.31 21.59 8.29
N ALA A 225 -11.36 22.40 8.76
CA ALA A 225 -10.03 22.48 8.18
C ALA A 225 -9.15 21.38 8.78
N SER A 226 -8.62 20.50 7.94
CA SER A 226 -7.77 19.38 8.34
C SER A 226 -6.41 19.47 7.65
N LEU A 227 -5.36 19.06 8.36
CA LEU A 227 -4.01 18.89 7.80
C LEU A 227 -3.79 17.50 7.18
N GLY A 228 -4.81 16.65 7.20
CA GLY A 228 -4.81 15.38 6.47
C GLY A 228 -5.44 14.20 7.24
N HIS A 229 -5.48 13.00 6.66
CA HIS A 229 -5.41 12.78 5.20
C HIS A 229 -6.82 12.64 4.61
N ALA A 230 -7.75 12.06 5.36
CA ALA A 230 -9.16 12.03 5.02
C ALA A 230 -10.03 12.20 6.26
N MET A 231 -11.26 12.67 6.08
CA MET A 231 -12.23 12.81 7.15
C MET A 231 -13.64 12.54 6.68
N VAL A 232 -14.42 11.94 7.57
CA VAL A 232 -15.86 11.69 7.42
C VAL A 232 -16.56 12.40 8.57
N ALA A 233 -17.60 13.18 8.28
CA ALA A 233 -18.32 13.96 9.27
C ALA A 233 -19.75 13.45 9.48
N PHE A 234 -20.15 13.45 10.75
CA PHE A 234 -21.49 13.07 11.20
C PHE A 234 -22.04 14.13 12.16
N ILE A 235 -23.34 14.38 12.07
CA ILE A 235 -24.09 15.21 13.01
C ILE A 235 -25.22 14.36 13.57
N ASN A 236 -25.32 14.26 14.89
CA ASN A 236 -26.33 13.45 15.58
C ASN A 236 -26.38 11.98 15.10
N GLY A 237 -25.23 11.44 14.66
CA GLY A 237 -25.12 10.08 14.11
C GLY A 237 -25.47 9.95 12.63
N GLU A 238 -25.93 11.02 11.97
CA GLU A 238 -26.22 11.02 10.53
C GLU A 238 -25.00 11.47 9.73
N PHE A 239 -24.72 10.78 8.62
CA PHE A 239 -23.63 11.14 7.72
C PHE A 239 -23.92 12.43 6.97
N ILE A 240 -22.94 13.33 6.95
CA ILE A 240 -23.04 14.63 6.31
C ILE A 240 -22.18 14.71 5.05
N GLY A 241 -20.96 14.16 5.10
CA GLY A 241 -20.03 14.24 3.99
C GLY A 241 -18.63 13.73 4.35
N SER A 242 -17.78 13.69 3.34
CA SER A 242 -16.39 13.27 3.47
C SER A 242 -15.50 14.13 2.57
N ALA A 243 -14.27 14.36 3.00
CA ALA A 243 -13.25 15.04 2.20
C ALA A 243 -11.87 14.42 2.48
N HIS A 244 -10.94 14.62 1.56
CA HIS A 244 -9.58 14.13 1.68
C HIS A 244 -8.61 15.04 0.93
N GLY A 245 -7.34 14.96 1.32
CA GLY A 245 -6.23 15.55 0.58
C GLY A 245 -5.75 14.64 -0.56
N SER A 246 -4.55 14.93 -1.03
CA SER A 246 -3.82 14.21 -2.08
C SER A 246 -2.40 13.91 -1.62
N GLN A 247 -1.65 13.16 -2.44
CA GLN A 247 -0.25 12.88 -2.16
C GLN A 247 0.62 14.15 -2.12
N ILE A 248 0.21 15.24 -2.80
CA ILE A 248 0.96 16.50 -2.84
C ILE A 248 0.45 17.43 -1.75
N GLU A 249 -0.82 17.83 -1.83
CA GLU A 249 -1.51 18.68 -0.86
C GLU A 249 -2.35 17.82 0.06
N LYS A 250 -1.88 17.61 1.29
CA LYS A 250 -2.53 16.74 2.29
C LYS A 250 -3.65 17.47 3.01
N SER A 251 -3.59 18.79 3.07
CA SER A 251 -4.57 19.62 3.76
C SER A 251 -5.84 19.73 2.93
N PHE A 252 -6.98 19.81 3.60
CA PHE A 252 -8.27 19.99 2.94
C PHE A 252 -9.28 20.66 3.86
N VAL A 253 -10.37 21.14 3.29
CA VAL A 253 -11.51 21.68 4.03
C VAL A 253 -12.75 20.84 3.71
N LEU A 254 -13.29 20.15 4.71
CA LEU A 254 -14.61 19.52 4.63
C LEU A 254 -15.66 20.59 4.92
N GLN A 255 -16.56 20.84 3.97
CA GLN A 255 -17.59 21.86 4.13
C GLN A 255 -18.93 21.37 3.58
N HIS A 256 -19.91 21.18 4.47
CA HIS A 256 -21.23 20.67 4.11
C HIS A 256 -22.32 21.32 4.95
N SER A 257 -23.49 21.48 4.35
CA SER A 257 -24.69 21.95 5.04
C SER A 257 -25.17 20.90 6.05
N VAL A 258 -25.59 21.34 7.24
CA VAL A 258 -25.98 20.48 8.36
C VAL A 258 -27.35 20.88 8.92
N LYS A 259 -28.10 19.87 9.35
CA LYS A 259 -29.37 20.07 10.06
C LYS A 259 -29.13 19.99 11.56
N LEU A 260 -29.18 21.14 12.22
CA LEU A 260 -29.08 21.24 13.68
C LEU A 260 -30.49 21.34 14.28
N LYS A 261 -30.69 20.75 15.46
CA LYS A 261 -31.93 20.87 16.23
C LYS A 261 -31.72 21.78 17.45
N PRO A 262 -32.76 22.45 17.97
CA PRO A 262 -32.66 23.11 19.27
C PRO A 262 -32.21 22.14 20.37
N GLY A 263 -31.34 22.61 21.26
CA GLY A 263 -30.71 21.81 22.30
C GLY A 263 -29.36 21.20 21.86
N ILE A 264 -29.02 20.08 22.49
CA ILE A 264 -27.72 19.43 22.29
C ILE A 264 -27.66 18.70 20.94
N ASN A 265 -26.62 19.01 20.17
CA ASN A 265 -26.23 18.30 18.96
C ASN A 265 -24.83 17.70 19.13
N PHE A 266 -24.66 16.50 18.61
CA PHE A 266 -23.40 15.78 18.63
C PHE A 266 -22.68 15.96 17.30
N VAL A 267 -21.44 16.44 17.35
CA VAL A 267 -20.54 16.55 16.20
C VAL A 267 -19.51 15.43 16.31
N THR A 268 -19.55 14.50 15.35
CA THR A 268 -18.62 13.37 15.30
C THR A 268 -17.83 13.40 14.01
N LEU A 269 -16.51 13.32 14.11
CA LEU A 269 -15.60 13.22 12.97
C LEU A 269 -14.84 11.89 13.06
N LEU A 270 -14.68 11.22 11.93
CA LEU A 270 -13.75 10.10 11.77
C LEU A 270 -12.57 10.60 10.94
N GLY A 271 -11.41 10.76 11.58
CA GLY A 271 -10.16 11.04 10.89
C GLY A 271 -9.51 9.73 10.42
N SER A 272 -8.93 9.76 9.22
CA SER A 272 -8.13 8.66 8.68
C SER A 272 -6.75 9.16 8.27
N LEU A 273 -5.74 8.41 8.71
CA LEU A 273 -4.42 8.43 8.10
C LEU A 273 -4.44 7.55 6.85
N VAL A 274 -3.48 7.81 5.98
CA VAL A 274 -3.21 7.03 4.76
C VAL A 274 -1.71 7.00 4.67
N GLY A 275 -1.09 6.21 5.54
CA GLY A 275 0.36 6.19 5.68
C GLY A 275 0.97 7.29 6.54
N LEU A 276 2.26 7.14 6.82
CA LEU A 276 3.11 8.09 7.58
C LEU A 276 4.14 8.74 6.67
N PRO A 277 4.48 10.03 6.82
CA PRO A 277 5.41 10.73 5.93
C PRO A 277 6.73 9.96 5.75
N ASP A 278 7.17 9.80 4.50
CA ASP A 278 8.32 8.96 4.13
C ASP A 278 9.50 9.76 3.55
N SER A 279 9.30 11.03 3.22
CA SER A 279 10.29 11.91 2.61
C SER A 279 10.10 13.38 3.01
N GLY A 280 11.19 14.15 2.94
CA GLY A 280 11.23 15.58 3.27
C GLY A 280 11.86 15.90 4.63
N ALA A 281 12.15 17.18 4.85
CA ALA A 281 12.72 17.66 6.12
C ALA A 281 11.66 17.69 7.23
N TYR A 282 12.11 17.42 8.46
CA TYR A 282 11.34 17.53 9.71
C TYR A 282 10.02 16.73 9.69
N MET A 283 10.06 15.48 9.22
CA MET A 283 8.87 14.62 9.14
C MET A 283 8.24 14.35 10.50
N GLU A 284 9.07 14.29 11.55
CA GLU A 284 8.67 14.15 12.94
C GLU A 284 7.83 15.33 13.46
N HIS A 285 7.87 16.48 12.78
CA HIS A 285 7.06 17.66 13.10
C HIS A 285 5.81 17.80 12.23
N ARG A 286 5.50 16.82 11.37
CA ARG A 286 4.28 16.85 10.55
C ARG A 286 3.05 16.56 11.40
N TYR A 287 1.95 17.18 11.02
CA TYR A 287 0.66 17.09 11.71
C TYR A 287 -0.39 16.52 10.75
N ALA A 288 -1.28 15.68 11.27
CA ALA A 288 -2.47 15.24 10.58
C ALA A 288 -3.70 15.36 11.48
N GLY A 289 -4.88 15.47 10.85
CA GLY A 289 -6.16 15.59 11.54
C GLY A 289 -6.72 17.03 11.60
N PRO A 290 -7.85 17.20 12.32
CA PRO A 290 -8.59 18.44 12.34
C PRO A 290 -7.81 19.55 13.06
N ARG A 291 -7.60 20.67 12.37
CA ARG A 291 -6.92 21.86 12.91
C ARG A 291 -7.88 22.97 13.33
N GLY A 292 -9.00 23.09 12.62
CA GLY A 292 -10.04 24.06 12.91
C GLY A 292 -11.42 23.51 12.57
N VAL A 293 -12.39 23.74 13.45
CA VAL A 293 -13.76 23.26 13.31
C VAL A 293 -14.70 24.42 13.61
N SER A 294 -15.66 24.71 12.73
CA SER A 294 -16.64 25.76 12.96
C SER A 294 -18.01 25.46 12.35
N ILE A 295 -19.03 26.07 12.92
CA ILE A 295 -20.38 26.14 12.36
C ILE A 295 -20.60 27.55 11.81
N LEU A 296 -20.82 27.66 10.51
CA LEU A 296 -21.12 28.90 9.83
C LEU A 296 -22.64 29.06 9.65
N GLY A 297 -23.11 30.30 9.55
CA GLY A 297 -24.49 30.60 9.17
C GLY A 297 -25.51 30.43 10.29
N LEU A 298 -25.10 30.55 11.56
CA LEU A 298 -26.03 30.79 12.67
C LEU A 298 -26.39 32.28 12.72
N ASN A 299 -27.55 32.62 13.25
CA ASN A 299 -27.98 34.01 13.43
C ASN A 299 -27.05 34.79 14.37
N THR A 300 -26.44 34.08 15.33
CA THR A 300 -25.44 34.61 16.27
C THR A 300 -24.03 34.72 15.67
N GLY A 301 -23.87 34.36 14.39
CA GLY A 301 -22.61 34.45 13.66
C GLY A 301 -21.95 33.08 13.44
N THR A 302 -20.62 33.08 13.40
CA THR A 302 -19.84 31.85 13.28
C THR A 302 -19.47 31.34 14.66
N LEU A 303 -19.78 30.07 14.93
CA LEU A 303 -19.38 29.39 16.15
C LEU A 303 -18.09 28.60 15.90
N ASP A 304 -16.99 29.00 16.55
CA ASP A 304 -15.72 28.27 16.52
C ASP A 304 -15.72 27.13 17.56
N LEU A 305 -15.55 25.91 17.10
CA LEU A 305 -15.53 24.68 17.90
C LEU A 305 -14.10 24.14 18.13
N SER A 306 -13.08 24.85 17.63
CA SER A 306 -11.69 24.39 17.70
C SER A 306 -11.20 24.21 19.14
N SER A 307 -11.78 24.96 20.10
CA SER A 307 -11.46 24.93 21.54
C SER A 307 -12.68 24.62 22.40
N ASN A 308 -13.53 23.68 21.95
CA ASN A 308 -14.83 23.36 22.54
C ASN A 308 -14.83 22.15 23.51
N GLY A 309 -13.65 21.57 23.77
CA GLY A 309 -13.57 20.27 24.43
C GLY A 309 -13.87 19.13 23.47
N TRP A 310 -12.97 18.17 23.39
CA TRP A 310 -13.01 17.06 22.45
C TRP A 310 -12.73 15.74 23.16
N GLY A 311 -13.57 14.75 22.86
CA GLY A 311 -13.36 13.36 23.23
C GLY A 311 -12.81 12.57 22.04
N HIS A 312 -11.94 11.60 22.32
CA HIS A 312 -11.24 10.84 21.29
C HIS A 312 -11.36 9.34 21.52
N GLN A 313 -11.53 8.57 20.44
CA GLN A 313 -11.49 7.11 20.48
C GLN A 313 -10.62 6.60 19.33
N VAL A 314 -9.56 5.86 19.67
CA VAL A 314 -8.64 5.25 18.70
C VAL A 314 -9.24 3.94 18.19
N ALA A 315 -9.12 3.70 16.89
CA ALA A 315 -9.57 2.51 16.16
C ALA A 315 -11.10 2.38 16.00
N LEU A 316 -11.48 1.57 15.02
CA LEU A 316 -12.86 1.16 14.80
C LEU A 316 -13.24 0.00 15.73
N SER A 317 -14.55 -0.17 15.98
CA SER A 317 -15.00 -1.28 16.83
C SER A 317 -14.75 -2.64 16.17
N GLY A 318 -14.86 -2.71 14.83
CA GLY A 318 -14.53 -3.88 14.03
C GLY A 318 -13.04 -4.23 14.03
N GLU A 319 -12.15 -3.23 14.08
CA GLU A 319 -10.71 -3.46 14.25
C GLU A 319 -10.41 -4.06 15.63
N THR A 320 -11.01 -3.49 16.67
CA THR A 320 -10.89 -3.96 18.05
C THR A 320 -11.41 -5.39 18.20
N ALA A 321 -12.53 -5.71 17.55
CA ALA A 321 -13.08 -7.05 17.48
C ALA A 321 -12.31 -7.99 16.53
N LYS A 322 -11.38 -7.47 15.73
CA LYS A 322 -10.63 -8.17 14.68
C LYS A 322 -11.55 -8.90 13.70
N VAL A 323 -12.61 -8.24 13.21
CA VAL A 323 -13.67 -8.87 12.37
C VAL A 323 -13.15 -9.46 11.05
N PHE A 324 -11.97 -9.03 10.60
CA PHE A 324 -11.24 -9.59 9.46
C PHE A 324 -10.67 -11.00 9.71
N THR A 325 -10.66 -11.48 10.96
CA THR A 325 -10.26 -12.86 11.31
C THR A 325 -11.46 -13.80 11.38
N LYS A 326 -11.22 -15.12 11.30
CA LYS A 326 -12.30 -16.14 11.47
C LYS A 326 -12.98 -16.04 12.84
N GLU A 327 -12.21 -15.83 13.89
CA GLU A 327 -12.69 -15.76 15.27
C GLU A 327 -13.36 -14.42 15.57
N GLY A 328 -12.70 -13.31 15.24
CA GLY A 328 -13.26 -11.97 15.43
C GLY A 328 -14.53 -11.75 14.61
N GLY A 329 -14.59 -12.30 13.40
CA GLY A 329 -15.80 -12.27 12.58
C GLY A 329 -17.00 -12.98 13.19
N ARG A 330 -16.85 -13.80 14.26
CA ARG A 330 -17.98 -14.38 15.01
C ARG A 330 -18.49 -13.48 16.14
N LYS A 331 -17.74 -12.44 16.51
CA LYS A 331 -18.09 -11.50 17.59
C LYS A 331 -19.12 -10.45 17.19
N VAL A 332 -19.44 -10.35 15.90
CA VAL A 332 -20.36 -9.35 15.36
C VAL A 332 -21.51 -10.01 14.61
N THR A 333 -22.65 -9.31 14.59
CA THR A 333 -23.84 -9.76 13.87
C THR A 333 -23.79 -9.31 12.43
N TRP A 334 -23.59 -10.28 11.53
CA TRP A 334 -23.57 -10.05 10.08
C TRP A 334 -24.98 -10.09 9.50
N THR A 335 -25.35 -9.08 8.73
CA THR A 335 -26.63 -9.00 8.01
C THR A 335 -26.42 -9.20 6.51
N LYS A 336 -27.46 -9.64 5.79
CA LYS A 336 -27.39 -9.81 4.33
C LYS A 336 -27.39 -8.44 3.64
N VAL A 337 -26.52 -8.26 2.65
CA VAL A 337 -26.50 -7.03 1.85
C VAL A 337 -27.67 -7.05 0.86
N ASN A 338 -28.68 -6.23 1.14
CA ASN A 338 -29.83 -6.00 0.25
C ASN A 338 -29.75 -4.65 -0.46
N LYS A 339 -29.02 -3.69 0.13
CA LYS A 339 -28.72 -2.35 -0.37
C LYS A 339 -27.34 -1.95 0.12
N ASP A 340 -26.79 -0.87 -0.41
CA ASP A 340 -25.54 -0.31 0.10
C ASP A 340 -25.69 0.02 1.59
N GLY A 341 -24.70 -0.41 2.37
CA GLY A 341 -24.61 -0.12 3.78
C GLY A 341 -24.31 1.35 4.03
N PRO A 342 -24.62 1.85 5.24
CA PRO A 342 -24.25 3.21 5.62
C PRO A 342 -22.71 3.38 5.59
N PRO A 343 -22.22 4.62 5.64
CA PRO A 343 -20.79 4.90 5.75
C PRO A 343 -20.16 4.13 6.90
N VAL A 344 -18.90 3.74 6.72
CA VAL A 344 -18.14 2.94 7.69
C VAL A 344 -18.80 1.56 7.92
N THR A 345 -18.86 0.76 6.86
CA THR A 345 -19.43 -0.59 6.88
C THR A 345 -18.39 -1.64 6.44
N TRP A 346 -18.28 -2.72 7.20
CA TRP A 346 -17.52 -3.91 6.84
C TRP A 346 -18.33 -4.79 5.91
N TYR A 347 -17.69 -5.27 4.84
CA TYR A 347 -18.29 -6.22 3.91
C TYR A 347 -17.51 -7.52 3.90
N LYS A 348 -18.24 -8.63 3.90
CA LYS A 348 -17.70 -9.99 3.88
C LYS A 348 -18.34 -10.78 2.75
N PRO A 349 -17.59 -11.09 1.67
CA PRO A 349 -18.08 -11.95 0.62
C PRO A 349 -17.91 -13.41 1.03
N ARG A 350 -18.88 -14.26 0.68
CA ARG A 350 -18.69 -15.71 0.69
C ARG A 350 -18.20 -16.16 -0.69
N LEU A 351 -16.89 -16.35 -0.81
CA LEU A 351 -16.31 -16.95 -2.00
C LEU A 351 -16.24 -18.48 -1.84
N LEU A 352 -17.08 -19.20 -2.55
CA LEU A 352 -16.89 -20.63 -2.76
C LEU A 352 -15.90 -20.80 -3.91
N LEU A 353 -14.60 -20.84 -3.60
CA LEU A 353 -13.63 -21.34 -4.56
C LEU A 353 -13.99 -22.79 -4.86
N PRO A 354 -14.21 -23.19 -6.13
CA PRO A 354 -14.43 -24.59 -6.44
C PRO A 354 -13.14 -25.35 -6.09
N ALA A 355 -13.17 -26.05 -4.96
CA ALA A 355 -12.08 -26.84 -4.42
C ALA A 355 -11.58 -27.94 -5.40
N LYS A 356 -12.32 -28.22 -6.47
CA LYS A 356 -12.10 -29.41 -7.30
C LYS A 356 -10.73 -29.51 -8.01
N ARG A 357 -9.98 -28.42 -8.22
CA ARG A 357 -8.65 -28.47 -8.87
C ARG A 357 -7.47 -28.36 -7.92
N LEU A 358 -7.50 -27.40 -6.99
CA LEU A 358 -6.42 -27.25 -6.01
C LEU A 358 -6.44 -28.38 -4.97
N MET A 359 -7.61 -28.90 -4.59
CA MET A 359 -7.71 -29.92 -3.56
C MET A 359 -7.28 -31.30 -4.07
N ARG A 360 -7.43 -31.59 -5.38
CA ARG A 360 -6.94 -32.84 -5.99
C ARG A 360 -5.41 -32.83 -6.12
N PHE A 361 -4.83 -31.70 -6.56
CA PHE A 361 -3.39 -31.50 -6.55
C PHE A 361 -2.82 -31.50 -5.12
N LEU A 362 -3.47 -30.83 -4.17
CA LEU A 362 -3.06 -30.88 -2.76
C LEU A 362 -3.19 -32.29 -2.17
N LEU A 363 -4.23 -33.06 -2.53
CA LEU A 363 -4.35 -34.48 -2.13
C LEU A 363 -3.22 -35.33 -2.74
N GLU A 364 -2.95 -35.19 -4.04
CA GLU A 364 -1.88 -35.92 -4.71
C GLU A 364 -0.51 -35.53 -4.16
N PHE A 365 -0.29 -34.25 -3.87
CA PHE A 365 0.90 -33.73 -3.22
C PHE A 365 1.05 -34.28 -1.80
N GLU A 366 0.00 -34.23 -0.99
CA GLU A 366 0.02 -34.81 0.36
C GLU A 366 0.27 -36.32 0.31
N GLN A 367 -0.36 -37.04 -0.62
CA GLN A 367 -0.20 -38.49 -0.77
C GLN A 367 1.21 -38.89 -1.25
N HIS A 368 1.80 -38.14 -2.19
CA HIS A 368 3.08 -38.51 -2.80
C HIS A 368 4.29 -37.90 -2.07
N CYS A 369 4.13 -36.72 -1.46
CA CYS A 369 5.23 -35.89 -0.99
C CYS A 369 5.23 -35.60 0.52
N LEU A 370 4.11 -35.78 1.24
CA LEU A 370 4.09 -35.47 2.67
C LEU A 370 5.03 -36.43 3.44
N GLY A 371 6.06 -35.85 4.07
CA GLY A 371 7.02 -36.59 4.88
C GLY A 371 8.18 -37.24 4.12
N LYS A 372 8.32 -37.01 2.81
CA LYS A 372 9.45 -37.48 2.01
C LYS A 372 10.43 -36.34 1.71
N THR A 373 11.72 -36.66 1.59
CA THR A 373 12.78 -35.70 1.23
C THR A 373 12.85 -35.42 -0.28
N SER A 374 12.25 -36.30 -1.10
CA SER A 374 12.03 -36.14 -2.53
C SER A 374 10.77 -36.91 -2.93
N CYS A 375 10.06 -36.43 -3.96
CA CYS A 375 8.88 -37.08 -4.51
C CYS A 375 8.67 -36.69 -5.97
N ASP A 376 8.11 -37.61 -6.75
CA ASP A 376 7.60 -37.34 -8.08
C ASP A 376 6.08 -37.17 -8.02
N ILE A 377 5.59 -36.05 -8.52
CA ILE A 377 4.15 -35.77 -8.62
C ILE A 377 3.73 -36.13 -10.04
N PRO A 378 2.89 -37.16 -10.25
CA PRO A 378 2.44 -37.52 -11.58
C PRO A 378 1.64 -36.35 -12.19
N MET A 379 2.17 -35.75 -13.24
CA MET A 379 1.56 -34.62 -13.94
C MET A 379 0.58 -35.14 -15.00
N ASP A 380 -0.72 -35.19 -14.69
CA ASP A 380 -1.74 -35.44 -15.70
C ASP A 380 -2.00 -34.17 -16.52
N LYS A 381 -1.75 -34.24 -17.84
CA LYS A 381 -1.99 -33.15 -18.79
C LYS A 381 -3.46 -32.66 -18.77
N GLY A 382 -4.41 -33.52 -18.42
CA GLY A 382 -5.84 -33.20 -18.29
C GLY A 382 -6.18 -32.27 -17.10
N LEU A 383 -5.29 -32.13 -16.11
CA LEU A 383 -5.49 -31.19 -15.00
C LEU A 383 -5.28 -29.72 -15.42
N PHE A 384 -4.33 -29.47 -16.32
CA PHE A 384 -3.90 -28.13 -16.73
C PHE A 384 -4.55 -27.67 -18.04
N ASN A 385 -4.75 -28.60 -18.97
CA ASN A 385 -5.44 -28.34 -20.22
C ASN A 385 -6.94 -28.54 -19.99
N GLY A 386 -7.75 -27.49 -20.17
CA GLY A 386 -9.19 -27.68 -20.30
C GLY A 386 -9.53 -28.56 -21.51
N LYS A 387 -10.82 -28.77 -21.81
CA LYS A 387 -11.26 -29.47 -23.04
C LYS A 387 -10.74 -28.84 -24.35
N LYS A 388 -10.07 -27.68 -24.28
CA LYS A 388 -9.35 -27.01 -25.36
C LYS A 388 -8.05 -26.43 -24.78
N ASP A 389 -6.90 -26.87 -25.28
CA ASP A 389 -5.61 -26.27 -24.95
C ASP A 389 -5.41 -25.03 -25.84
N ASN A 390 -5.46 -23.85 -25.26
CA ASN A 390 -5.28 -22.59 -25.99
C ASN A 390 -3.81 -22.37 -26.43
N CYS A 391 -2.85 -23.13 -25.87
CA CYS A 391 -1.42 -23.00 -26.18
C CYS A 391 -0.74 -24.39 -26.13
N PRO A 392 -0.95 -25.25 -27.14
CA PRO A 392 -0.50 -26.65 -27.13
C PRO A 392 1.02 -26.85 -27.27
N ASN A 393 1.74 -25.85 -27.79
CA ASN A 393 3.18 -25.95 -28.09
C ASN A 393 4.07 -25.18 -27.10
N LEU A 394 3.53 -24.75 -25.96
CA LEU A 394 4.28 -24.03 -24.92
C LEU A 394 4.55 -24.96 -23.73
N THR A 395 5.82 -25.06 -23.34
CA THR A 395 6.21 -25.72 -22.10
C THR A 395 5.63 -24.95 -20.91
N LYS A 396 4.75 -25.59 -20.13
CA LYS A 396 4.12 -25.02 -18.95
C LYS A 396 4.87 -25.52 -17.72
N ASN A 397 5.46 -24.61 -16.94
CA ASN A 397 6.17 -24.95 -15.71
C ASN A 397 5.27 -24.69 -14.50
N LEU A 398 5.13 -25.69 -13.63
CA LEU A 398 4.45 -25.55 -12.34
C LEU A 398 5.48 -25.23 -11.26
N ALA A 399 5.39 -24.04 -10.67
CA ALA A 399 6.19 -23.68 -9.50
C ALA A 399 5.44 -24.10 -8.24
N VAL A 400 6.03 -25.00 -7.44
CA VAL A 400 5.50 -25.42 -6.14
C VAL A 400 6.41 -24.88 -5.05
N GLN A 401 5.87 -24.05 -4.17
CA GLN A 401 6.61 -23.53 -3.02
C GLN A 401 6.18 -24.30 -1.75
N VAL A 402 7.09 -25.09 -1.20
CA VAL A 402 6.84 -25.87 0.03
C VAL A 402 7.56 -25.21 1.20
N LYS A 403 6.90 -25.17 2.37
CA LYS A 403 7.51 -24.72 3.63
C LYS A 403 7.67 -25.93 4.54
N CYS A 404 8.90 -26.42 4.71
CA CYS A 404 9.19 -27.46 5.69
C CYS A 404 9.04 -26.87 7.09
N SER A 405 8.19 -27.46 7.93
CA SER A 405 8.21 -27.23 9.37
C SER A 405 9.01 -28.34 10.05
N SER A 406 9.93 -27.97 10.95
CA SER A 406 10.53 -28.95 11.85
C SER A 406 9.42 -29.50 12.75
N LYS A 407 9.29 -30.84 12.81
CA LYS A 407 8.41 -31.47 13.80
C LYS A 407 8.91 -31.06 15.18
N GLY A 408 8.13 -30.25 15.88
CA GLY A 408 8.30 -30.05 17.32
C GLY A 408 8.23 -31.41 18.05
N PRO A 409 8.82 -31.50 19.26
CA PRO A 409 8.93 -32.76 19.97
C PRO A 409 7.55 -33.40 20.14
N LYS A 410 7.44 -34.68 19.78
CA LYS A 410 6.27 -35.50 20.07
C LYS A 410 6.02 -35.43 21.58
N ARG A 411 4.91 -34.82 22.00
CA ARG A 411 4.36 -35.12 23.33
C ARG A 411 4.05 -36.61 23.33
N SER A 412 4.82 -37.37 24.09
CA SER A 412 4.51 -38.76 24.43
C SER A 412 3.14 -38.76 25.11
N ALA A 413 2.20 -39.46 24.49
CA ALA A 413 1.03 -39.95 25.19
C ALA A 413 1.43 -41.21 25.96
N ASN A 414 1.05 -41.22 27.23
CA ASN A 414 0.81 -42.34 28.15
C ASN A 414 1.86 -42.73 29.21
N GLN A 415 1.29 -42.97 30.40
CA GLN A 415 1.74 -43.64 31.63
C GLN A 415 2.51 -42.74 32.61
N ALA A 416 2.05 -42.47 33.84
CA ALA A 416 1.11 -43.18 34.73
C ALA A 416 -0.03 -42.28 35.27
#